data_AF-A0AAD4E032-F1
#
_entry.id   AF-A0AAD4E032-F1
#
_cell.length_a   1.000
_cell.length_b   1.000
_cell.length_c   1.000
_cell.angle_alpha   90.00
_cell.angle_beta   90.00
_cell.angle_gamma   90.00
#
_symmetry.space_group_name_H-M   'P 1'
#
loop_
_entity.id
_entity.type
_entity.pdbx_description
1 polymer ?
#
loop_
_entity_poly.entity_id
_entity_poly.type
_entity_poly.pdbx_seq_one_letter_code
_entity_poly.pdbx_strand_id
1 'polypeptide(L)'
;MHPMKASAFNESSSSSVLQNGNIADLDEGIKFCRDVVSLCSKGHPDCGVYLNNLAISLGLYHFNHQGNPNDLDKAISLHKVLHLRPLGHKFRNFSLDGLGLALVAHFNKCGAVDIQWLKKVSQCL
;
A
#
# COMPACT_ATOMS: atom_id res chain seq x y z
N MET A 1 -1.02 27.24 -50.59
CA MET A 1 -0.35 25.96 -50.92
C MET A 1 0.66 25.65 -49.81
N HIS A 2 0.29 24.77 -48.87
CA HIS A 2 1.10 23.97 -47.92
C HIS A 2 2.09 24.63 -46.90
N PRO A 3 2.30 24.01 -45.71
CA PRO A 3 2.27 24.67 -44.37
C PRO A 3 3.42 24.26 -43.41
N MET A 4 3.24 24.50 -42.08
CA MET A 4 3.95 23.97 -40.88
C MET A 4 5.22 24.74 -40.43
N LYS A 5 5.46 25.02 -39.14
CA LYS A 5 5.18 24.23 -37.91
C LYS A 5 4.74 25.14 -36.75
N ALA A 6 3.58 24.84 -36.16
CA ALA A 6 3.34 25.14 -34.76
C ALA A 6 4.00 24.00 -33.95
N SER A 7 5.03 24.33 -33.17
CA SER A 7 5.62 23.40 -32.22
C SER A 7 4.60 23.12 -31.12
N ALA A 8 4.02 21.93 -31.17
CA ALA A 8 3.30 21.33 -30.06
C ALA A 8 4.25 21.24 -28.85
N PHE A 9 4.10 22.15 -27.90
CA PHE A 9 4.75 22.06 -26.60
C PHE A 9 3.79 22.53 -25.52
N ASN A 10 2.65 21.84 -25.38
CA ASN A 10 1.94 21.80 -24.12
C ASN A 10 0.88 20.71 -24.20
N GLU A 11 1.17 19.52 -23.68
CA GLU A 11 0.14 18.55 -23.24
C GLU A 11 0.75 17.34 -22.50
N SER A 12 2.07 17.16 -22.51
CA SER A 12 2.74 16.06 -21.78
C SER A 12 3.18 16.39 -20.34
N SER A 13 3.13 17.65 -19.90
CA SER A 13 3.69 18.04 -18.58
C SER A 13 2.68 18.02 -17.44
N SER A 14 1.39 18.17 -17.72
CA SER A 14 0.37 18.18 -16.65
C SER A 14 0.07 16.78 -16.10
N SER A 15 0.18 15.74 -16.94
CA SER A 15 -0.05 14.36 -16.52
C SER A 15 1.10 13.79 -15.67
N SER A 16 2.35 14.16 -15.96
CA SER A 16 3.52 13.63 -15.24
C SER A 16 3.76 14.32 -13.90
N VAL A 17 3.52 15.63 -13.79
CA VAL A 17 3.71 16.37 -12.53
C VAL A 17 2.67 15.98 -11.48
N LEU A 18 1.43 15.70 -11.89
CA LEU A 18 0.38 15.22 -10.96
C LEU A 18 0.62 13.78 -10.50
N GLN A 19 1.13 12.90 -11.37
CA GLN A 19 1.49 11.52 -11.01
C GLN A 19 2.71 11.49 -10.06
N ASN A 20 3.72 12.31 -10.33
CA ASN A 20 4.93 12.40 -9.51
C ASN A 20 4.70 13.10 -8.17
N GLY A 21 3.78 14.07 -8.08
CA GLY A 21 3.41 14.66 -6.79
C GLY A 21 2.79 13.64 -5.85
N ASN A 22 1.87 12.82 -6.37
CA ASN A 22 1.15 11.82 -5.59
C ASN A 22 2.05 10.67 -5.08
N ILE A 23 3.12 10.31 -5.82
CA ILE A 23 4.05 9.26 -5.37
C ILE A 23 5.03 9.76 -4.31
N ALA A 24 5.50 11.01 -4.40
CA ALA A 24 6.41 11.57 -3.40
C ALA A 24 5.71 11.74 -2.04
N ASP A 25 4.47 12.22 -2.05
CA ASP A 25 3.63 12.32 -0.85
C ASP A 25 3.35 10.94 -0.24
N LEU A 26 3.14 9.92 -1.09
CA LEU A 26 2.97 8.54 -0.64
C LEU A 26 4.23 7.97 0.00
N ASP A 27 5.41 8.21 -0.60
CA ASP A 27 6.70 7.78 -0.04
C ASP A 27 6.98 8.43 1.30
N GLU A 28 6.68 9.73 1.44
CA GLU A 28 6.78 10.46 2.70
C GLU A 28 5.82 9.89 3.75
N GLY A 29 4.56 9.63 3.38
CA GLY A 29 3.58 8.99 4.26
C GLY A 29 4.00 7.59 4.72
N ILE A 30 4.60 6.79 3.82
CA ILE A 30 5.16 5.47 4.15
C ILE A 30 6.31 5.62 5.15
N LYS A 31 7.22 6.57 4.92
CA LYS A 31 8.34 6.84 5.82
C LYS A 31 7.84 7.26 7.20
N PHE A 32 6.90 8.21 7.27
CA PHE A 32 6.30 8.65 8.52
C PHE A 32 5.67 7.49 9.30
N CYS A 33 4.88 6.64 8.64
CA CYS A 33 4.27 5.49 9.29
C CYS A 33 5.34 4.49 9.80
N ARG A 34 6.44 4.27 9.06
CA ARG A 34 7.56 3.42 9.52
C ARG A 34 8.23 3.98 10.77
N ASP A 35 8.51 5.27 10.77
CA ASP A 35 9.15 5.95 11.90
C ASP A 35 8.25 5.85 13.15
N VAL A 36 6.97 6.16 13.03
CA VAL A 36 6.01 6.03 14.15
C VAL A 36 5.89 4.60 14.65
N VAL A 37 5.81 3.61 13.75
CA VAL A 37 5.76 2.18 14.13
C VAL A 37 7.04 1.76 14.88
N SER A 38 8.20 2.26 14.48
CA SER A 38 9.48 1.97 15.15
C SER A 38 9.58 2.58 16.55
N LEU A 39 8.92 3.72 16.78
CA LEU A 39 8.93 4.45 18.04
C LEU A 39 7.83 3.97 19.01
N CYS A 40 6.78 3.34 18.51
CA CYS A 40 5.71 2.80 19.34
C CYS A 40 6.20 1.61 20.17
N SER A 41 6.11 1.72 21.50
CA SER A 41 6.34 0.59 22.40
C SER A 41 5.36 -0.55 22.11
N LYS A 42 5.84 -1.80 22.22
CA LYS A 42 4.99 -3.01 22.08
C LYS A 42 3.82 -2.91 23.07
N GLY A 43 2.62 -2.61 22.55
CA GLY A 43 1.39 -2.52 23.33
C GLY A 43 0.68 -1.17 23.29
N HIS A 44 1.26 -0.13 22.67
CA HIS A 44 0.54 1.14 22.52
C HIS A 44 -0.70 0.96 21.61
N PRO A 45 -1.92 1.35 22.04
CA PRO A 45 -3.14 1.15 21.27
C PRO A 45 -3.06 1.75 19.86
N ASP A 46 -2.50 2.95 19.74
CA ASP A 46 -2.46 3.66 18.46
C ASP A 46 -1.43 3.09 17.47
N CYS A 47 -0.49 2.26 17.94
CA CYS A 47 0.45 1.55 17.06
C CYS A 47 -0.30 0.68 16.05
N GLY A 48 -1.48 0.16 16.43
CA GLY A 48 -2.30 -0.64 15.53
C GLY A 48 -2.82 0.13 14.32
N VAL A 49 -3.07 1.43 14.46
CA VAL A 49 -3.55 2.31 13.38
C VAL A 49 -2.42 2.60 12.40
N TYR A 50 -1.23 2.95 12.88
CA TYR A 50 -0.08 3.23 12.01
C TYR A 50 0.42 1.98 11.27
N LEU A 51 0.37 0.81 11.91
CA LEU A 51 0.64 -0.47 11.23
C LEU A 51 -0.34 -0.73 10.08
N ASN A 52 -1.62 -0.44 10.31
CA ASN A 52 -2.65 -0.60 9.27
C ASN A 52 -2.44 0.38 8.11
N ASN A 53 -2.19 1.65 8.43
CA ASN A 53 -1.94 2.68 7.42
C ASN A 53 -0.69 2.36 6.61
N LEU A 54 0.38 1.90 7.25
CA LEU A 54 1.59 1.46 6.54
C LEU A 54 1.29 0.29 5.59
N ALA A 55 0.52 -0.70 6.04
CA ALA A 55 0.17 -1.86 5.22
C ALA A 55 -0.69 -1.47 4.01
N ILE A 56 -1.68 -0.58 4.20
CA ILE A 56 -2.51 -0.04 3.11
C ILE A 56 -1.65 0.78 2.14
N SER A 57 -0.80 1.67 2.63
CA SER A 57 0.06 2.49 1.77
C SER A 57 0.99 1.65 0.90
N LEU A 58 1.55 0.56 1.45
CA LEU A 58 2.39 -0.35 0.68
C LEU A 58 1.58 -1.21 -0.30
N GLY A 59 0.51 -1.87 0.16
CA GLY A 59 -0.21 -2.87 -0.62
C GLY A 59 -1.24 -2.32 -1.59
N LEU A 60 -1.94 -1.24 -1.23
CA LEU A 60 -2.98 -0.64 -2.07
C LEU A 60 -2.44 0.47 -2.94
N TYR A 61 -1.67 1.41 -2.40
CA TYR A 61 -1.27 2.59 -3.16
C TYR A 61 0.06 2.40 -3.87
N HIS A 62 1.12 2.03 -3.14
CA HIS A 62 2.47 1.98 -3.68
C HIS A 62 2.64 0.81 -4.65
N PHE A 63 2.10 -0.37 -4.31
CA PHE A 63 2.04 -1.50 -5.23
C PHE A 63 1.20 -1.23 -6.48
N ASN A 64 0.02 -0.61 -6.37
CA ASN A 64 -0.76 -0.28 -7.57
C ASN A 64 -0.03 0.70 -8.48
N HIS A 65 0.72 1.64 -7.89
CA HIS A 65 1.49 2.60 -8.66
C HIS A 65 2.74 1.97 -9.31
N GLN A 66 3.61 1.34 -8.52
CA GLN A 66 4.92 0.88 -8.96
C GLN A 66 4.96 -0.59 -9.41
N GLY A 67 3.97 -1.41 -9.02
CA GLY A 67 3.92 -2.84 -9.32
C GLY A 67 4.97 -3.67 -8.58
N ASN A 68 5.61 -3.12 -7.55
CA ASN A 68 6.72 -3.78 -6.85
C ASN A 68 6.20 -4.86 -5.87
N PRO A 69 6.44 -6.16 -6.13
CA PRO A 69 5.92 -7.24 -5.30
C PRO A 69 6.45 -7.21 -3.85
N ASN A 70 7.60 -6.57 -3.60
CA ASN A 70 8.14 -6.43 -2.26
C ASN A 70 7.25 -5.59 -1.33
N ASP A 71 6.49 -4.63 -1.87
CA ASP A 71 5.60 -3.80 -1.05
C ASP A 71 4.39 -4.60 -0.58
N LEU A 72 3.91 -5.48 -1.45
CA LEU A 72 2.83 -6.39 -1.12
C LEU A 72 3.26 -7.44 -0.08
N ASP A 73 4.47 -7.98 -0.19
CA ASP A 73 5.04 -8.89 0.82
C ASP A 73 5.24 -8.21 2.19
N LYS A 74 5.63 -6.92 2.19
CA LYS A 74 5.73 -6.12 3.41
C LYS A 74 4.34 -5.83 4.00
N ALA A 75 3.35 -5.47 3.18
CA ALA A 75 1.98 -5.25 3.62
C ALA A 75 1.42 -6.49 4.35
N ILE A 76 1.60 -7.68 3.78
CA ILE A 76 1.22 -8.96 4.43
C ILE A 76 1.96 -9.14 5.75
N SER A 77 3.27 -8.90 5.78
CA SER A 77 4.07 -9.10 6.98
C SER A 77 3.61 -8.21 8.14
N LEU A 78 3.09 -7.02 7.84
CA LEU A 78 2.48 -6.12 8.83
C LEU A 78 1.13 -6.66 9.32
N HIS A 79 0.38 -7.37 8.48
CA HIS A 79 -0.88 -8.03 8.86
C HIS A 79 -0.67 -9.33 9.67
N LYS A 80 0.53 -9.92 9.74
CA LYS A 80 0.85 -11.04 10.67
C LYS A 80 0.59 -10.69 12.15
N VAL A 81 0.45 -9.40 12.47
CA VAL A 81 0.00 -8.92 13.78
C VAL A 81 -1.39 -9.47 14.17
N LEU A 82 -2.18 -9.96 13.22
CA LEU A 82 -3.47 -10.63 13.47
C LEU A 82 -3.32 -11.85 14.40
N HIS A 83 -2.19 -12.57 14.39
CA HIS A 83 -1.90 -13.63 15.37
C HIS A 83 -1.79 -13.10 16.81
N LEU A 84 -1.42 -11.82 16.97
CA LEU A 84 -1.30 -11.15 18.25
C LEU A 84 -2.61 -10.45 18.67
N ARG A 85 -3.64 -10.48 17.82
CA ARG A 85 -4.93 -9.81 18.02
C ARG A 85 -6.06 -10.84 18.02
N PRO A 86 -6.38 -11.50 19.14
CA PRO A 86 -7.42 -12.52 19.19
C PRO A 86 -8.80 -11.96 18.83
N LEU A 87 -9.79 -12.84 18.64
CA LEU A 87 -11.18 -12.43 18.44
C LEU A 87 -11.63 -11.48 19.57
N GLY A 88 -12.30 -10.39 19.20
CA GLY A 88 -12.71 -9.32 20.12
C GLY A 88 -11.65 -8.23 20.38
N HIS A 89 -10.41 -8.38 19.90
CA HIS A 89 -9.42 -7.32 19.99
C HIS A 89 -9.85 -6.10 19.15
N LYS A 90 -9.87 -4.91 19.78
CA LYS A 90 -10.38 -3.66 19.20
C LYS A 90 -9.80 -3.29 17.82
N PHE A 91 -8.57 -3.75 17.53
CA PHE A 91 -7.88 -3.48 16.26
C PHE A 91 -7.80 -4.68 15.29
N ARG A 92 -8.50 -5.79 15.55
CA ARG A 92 -8.49 -6.95 14.63
C ARG A 92 -9.19 -6.61 13.31
N ASN A 93 -10.34 -5.94 13.37
CA ASN A 93 -11.13 -5.58 12.17
C ASN A 93 -10.34 -4.70 11.21
N PHE A 94 -9.68 -3.65 11.70
CA PHE A 94 -8.84 -2.78 10.86
C PHE A 94 -7.77 -3.58 10.10
N SER A 95 -7.09 -4.53 10.76
CA SER A 95 -6.11 -5.38 10.09
C SER A 95 -6.71 -6.32 9.05
N LEU A 96 -7.94 -6.79 9.25
CA LEU A 96 -8.65 -7.62 8.26
C LEU A 96 -9.08 -6.77 7.05
N ASP A 97 -9.57 -5.55 7.29
CA ASP A 97 -9.96 -4.61 6.22
C ASP A 97 -8.75 -4.25 5.34
N GLY A 98 -7.61 -3.91 5.96
CA GLY A 98 -6.37 -3.63 5.22
C GLY A 98 -5.88 -4.81 4.39
N LEU A 99 -5.99 -6.03 4.92
CA LEU A 99 -5.65 -7.26 4.20
C LEU A 99 -6.61 -7.49 3.02
N GLY A 100 -7.91 -7.26 3.22
CA GLY A 100 -8.94 -7.27 2.18
C GLY A 100 -8.61 -6.34 1.01
N LEU A 101 -8.22 -5.10 1.32
CA LEU A 101 -7.84 -4.12 0.31
C LEU A 101 -6.57 -4.53 -0.46
N ALA A 102 -5.58 -5.11 0.22
CA ALA A 102 -4.38 -5.62 -0.45
C ALA A 102 -4.68 -6.79 -1.41
N LEU A 103 -5.62 -7.68 -1.06
CA LEU A 103 -6.11 -8.76 -1.94
C LEU A 103 -6.74 -8.19 -3.21
N VAL A 104 -7.60 -7.16 -3.08
CA VAL A 104 -8.24 -6.51 -4.21
C VAL A 104 -7.22 -5.80 -5.10
N ALA A 105 -6.26 -5.09 -4.51
CA ALA A 105 -5.19 -4.43 -5.26
C ALA A 105 -4.35 -5.42 -6.08
N HIS A 106 -3.95 -6.54 -5.46
CA HIS A 106 -3.23 -7.61 -6.13
C HIS A 106 -4.03 -8.18 -7.30
N PHE A 107 -5.31 -8.52 -7.09
CA PHE A 107 -6.16 -9.04 -8.15
C PHE A 107 -6.29 -8.06 -9.32
N ASN A 108 -6.51 -6.78 -9.04
CA ASN A 108 -6.67 -5.76 -10.08
C ASN A 108 -5.39 -5.54 -10.91
N LYS A 109 -4.21 -5.63 -10.28
CA LYS A 109 -2.93 -5.39 -10.97
C LYS A 109 -2.40 -6.61 -11.70
N CYS A 110 -2.58 -7.80 -11.13
CA CYS A 110 -1.99 -9.05 -11.64
C CYS A 110 -3.01 -9.96 -12.36
N GLY A 111 -4.31 -9.67 -12.30
CA GLY A 111 -5.38 -10.41 -12.99
C GLY A 111 -5.69 -11.79 -12.41
N ALA A 112 -4.82 -12.34 -11.56
CA ALA A 112 -5.01 -13.58 -10.84
C ALA A 112 -4.40 -13.46 -9.44
N VAL A 113 -4.93 -14.21 -8.49
CA VAL A 113 -4.34 -14.32 -7.16
C VAL A 113 -3.31 -15.44 -7.20
N ASP A 114 -2.04 -15.12 -6.99
CA ASP A 114 -0.97 -16.11 -6.94
C ASP A 114 -1.20 -17.05 -5.75
N ILE A 115 -1.18 -18.36 -5.99
CA ILE A 115 -1.36 -19.41 -4.96
C ILE A 115 -0.29 -19.29 -3.87
N GLN A 116 0.94 -18.94 -4.22
CA GLN A 116 2.01 -18.73 -3.23
C GLN A 116 1.72 -17.50 -2.36
N TRP A 117 1.15 -16.47 -2.97
CA TRP A 117 0.74 -15.26 -2.27
C TRP A 117 -0.46 -15.50 -1.34
N LEU A 118 -1.47 -16.26 -1.79
CA LEU A 118 -2.58 -16.70 -0.95
C LEU A 118 -2.12 -17.53 0.27
N LYS A 119 -1.12 -18.40 0.10
CA LYS A 119 -0.52 -19.15 1.21
C LYS A 119 0.13 -18.22 2.24
N LYS A 120 0.79 -17.13 1.81
CA LYS A 120 1.35 -16.12 2.72
C LYS A 120 0.24 -15.38 3.47
N VAL A 121 -0.86 -15.07 2.78
CA VAL A 121 -2.04 -14.41 3.38
C VAL A 121 -2.73 -15.31 4.41
N SER A 122 -2.91 -16.61 4.11
CA SER A 122 -3.53 -17.55 5.05
C SER A 122 -2.69 -17.75 6.31
N GLN A 123 -1.37 -17.58 6.25
CA GLN A 123 -0.49 -17.58 7.41
C GLN A 123 -0.61 -16.32 8.28
N CYS A 124 -1.49 -15.38 7.95
CA CYS A 124 -1.73 -14.18 8.75
C CYS A 124 -3.05 -14.25 9.53
N LEU A 125 -3.96 -15.19 9.24
CA LEU A 125 -5.30 -15.26 9.81
C LEU A 125 -5.34 -16.10 11.10
#